data_AF-A0A8X6V6Y4-F1
#
_entry.id   AF-A0A8X6V6Y4-F1
#
_cell.length_a   1.000
_cell.length_b   1.000
_cell.length_c   1.000
_cell.angle_alpha   90.00
_cell.angle_beta   90.00
_cell.angle_gamma   90.00
#
_symmetry.space_group_name_H-M   'P 1'
#
loop_
_entity.id
_entity.type
_entity.pdbx_description
1 polymer ?
#
loop_
_entity_poly.entity_id
_entity_poly.type
_entity_poly.pdbx_seq_one_letter_code
_entity_poly.pdbx_strand_id
1 'polypeptide(L)'
;MYVVPYLILELPELSKFKLTIDCSHLQIKQNGNIVNKINKYKNELKYSLHINEETYVTPPHSQISEDQNALPQIVIENRCELREIFSHYDSLFFKDKYDVGQLRVEPQRIILKSDLSVHLRPYRTSPIQEKEIKGQVEKLLQAGLIKESNSPYSAQ
;
A
#
# COMPACT_ATOMS: atom_id res chain seq x y z
N MET A 1 -23.24 10.37 -15.57
CA MET A 1 -23.16 9.09 -14.84
C MET A 1 -21.74 8.58 -15.03
N TYR A 2 -20.87 8.78 -14.04
CA TYR A 2 -19.47 8.38 -14.15
C TYR A 2 -19.33 6.92 -13.69
N VAL A 3 -18.96 6.04 -14.62
CA VAL A 3 -18.69 4.63 -14.33
C VAL A 3 -17.18 4.46 -14.35
N VAL A 4 -16.58 4.16 -13.19
CA VAL A 4 -15.14 3.96 -13.06
C VAL A 4 -14.80 2.51 -13.48
N PRO A 5 -13.91 2.29 -14.47
CA PRO A 5 -13.47 0.95 -14.83
C PRO A 5 -12.60 0.33 -13.73
N TYR A 6 -12.77 -0.98 -13.46
CA TYR A 6 -11.98 -1.76 -12.46
C TYR A 6 -10.48 -1.71 -12.68
N LEU A 7 -10.06 -1.38 -13.89
CA LEU A 7 -8.67 -1.18 -14.26
C LEU A 7 -8.00 -0.08 -13.43
N ILE A 8 -8.74 0.95 -13.01
CA ILE A 8 -8.22 2.05 -12.18
C ILE A 8 -7.95 1.60 -10.74
N LEU A 9 -8.63 0.55 -10.29
CA LEU A 9 -8.43 -0.03 -8.95
C LEU A 9 -7.38 -1.15 -8.93
N GLU A 10 -6.69 -1.40 -10.06
CA GLU A 10 -5.74 -2.51 -10.21
C GLU A 10 -6.35 -3.89 -9.87
N LEU A 11 -7.67 -4.03 -10.06
CA LEU A 11 -8.42 -5.27 -9.78
C LEU A 11 -9.05 -5.82 -11.08
N PRO A 12 -8.24 -6.29 -12.05
CA PRO A 12 -8.74 -6.73 -13.36
C PRO A 12 -9.69 -7.94 -13.27
N GLU A 13 -9.52 -8.78 -12.24
CA GLU A 13 -10.37 -9.95 -11.97
C GLU A 13 -11.84 -9.57 -11.71
N LEU A 14 -12.10 -8.33 -11.28
CA LEU A 14 -13.46 -7.86 -11.04
C LEU A 14 -14.29 -7.71 -12.32
N SER A 15 -13.64 -7.70 -13.48
CA SER A 15 -14.33 -7.73 -14.78
C SER A 15 -15.28 -8.93 -14.94
N LYS A 16 -14.94 -10.07 -14.32
CA LYS A 16 -15.76 -11.30 -14.34
C LYS A 16 -17.14 -11.11 -13.72
N PHE A 17 -17.25 -10.20 -12.76
CA PHE A 17 -18.45 -10.05 -11.95
C PHE A 17 -19.46 -9.07 -12.55
N LYS A 18 -19.15 -8.41 -13.68
CA LYS A 18 -20.02 -7.39 -14.32
C LYS A 18 -20.58 -6.39 -13.31
N LEU A 19 -19.70 -5.93 -12.42
CA LEU A 19 -20.04 -4.87 -11.49
C LEU A 19 -20.21 -3.57 -12.29
N THR A 20 -20.83 -2.56 -11.69
CA THR A 20 -20.82 -1.16 -12.13
C THR A 20 -20.77 -0.29 -10.87
N ILE A 21 -19.85 0.68 -10.84
CA ILE A 21 -19.69 1.60 -9.71
C ILE A 21 -20.27 2.95 -10.13
N ASP A 22 -21.32 3.39 -9.46
CA ASP A 22 -21.88 4.73 -9.58
C ASP A 22 -21.38 5.58 -8.41
N CYS A 23 -20.36 6.39 -8.67
CA CYS A 23 -19.74 7.25 -7.65
C CYS A 23 -20.67 8.37 -7.16
N SER A 24 -21.58 8.84 -8.01
CA SER A 24 -22.53 9.93 -7.69
C SER A 24 -23.50 9.53 -6.59
N HIS A 25 -23.93 8.27 -6.59
CA HIS A 25 -24.85 7.72 -5.59
C HIS A 25 -24.16 6.76 -4.61
N LEU A 26 -22.84 6.60 -4.72
CA LEU A 26 -22.04 5.63 -3.96
C LEU A 26 -22.66 4.22 -4.02
N GLN A 27 -23.05 3.77 -5.22
CA GLN A 27 -23.70 2.46 -5.43
C GLN A 27 -22.81 1.52 -6.21
N ILE A 28 -22.77 0.26 -5.79
CA ILE A 28 -22.19 -0.84 -6.58
C ILE A 28 -23.36 -1.67 -7.08
N LYS A 29 -23.48 -1.84 -8.39
CA LYS A 29 -24.53 -2.67 -9.01
C LYS A 29 -23.90 -3.86 -9.72
N GLN A 30 -24.44 -5.05 -9.53
CA GLN A 30 -24.09 -6.26 -10.26
C GLN A 30 -25.26 -6.69 -11.12
N ASN A 31 -25.08 -6.80 -12.44
CA ASN A 31 -26.18 -7.14 -13.36
C ASN A 31 -27.45 -6.28 -13.16
N GLY A 32 -27.27 -4.98 -12.83
CA GLY A 32 -28.37 -4.04 -12.57
C GLY A 32 -28.84 -3.97 -11.11
N ASN A 33 -28.47 -4.91 -10.25
CA ASN A 33 -28.90 -4.95 -8.85
C ASN A 33 -27.88 -4.29 -7.92
N ILE A 34 -28.32 -3.36 -7.06
CA ILE A 34 -27.47 -2.74 -6.04
C ILE A 34 -27.03 -3.81 -5.02
N VAL A 35 -25.72 -4.08 -4.95
CA VAL A 35 -25.11 -5.09 -4.08
C VAL A 35 -24.49 -4.51 -2.81
N ASN A 36 -24.18 -3.21 -2.77
CA ASN A 36 -23.64 -2.55 -1.58
C ASN A 36 -24.72 -2.14 -0.56
N LYS A 37 -25.75 -2.98 -0.39
CA LYS A 37 -26.67 -2.83 0.74
C LYS A 37 -25.91 -3.22 2.00
N ILE A 38 -25.88 -2.32 2.98
CA ILE A 38 -25.41 -2.64 4.33
C ILE A 38 -26.35 -3.73 4.86
N ASN A 39 -25.94 -4.98 4.72
CA ASN A 39 -26.61 -6.06 5.40
C ASN A 39 -26.35 -5.84 6.89
N LYS A 40 -27.38 -5.42 7.63
CA LYS A 40 -27.44 -5.63 9.08
C LYS A 40 -27.50 -7.14 9.29
N TYR A 41 -26.36 -7.81 9.17
CA TYR A 41 -26.23 -9.19 9.57
C TYR A 41 -26.39 -9.21 11.09
N LYS A 42 -27.50 -9.79 11.55
CA LYS A 42 -27.48 -10.42 12.87
C LYS A 42 -26.38 -11.46 12.83
N ASN A 43 -25.40 -11.33 13.73
CA ASN A 43 -24.34 -12.31 14.01
C ASN A 43 -24.90 -13.73 13.83
N GLU A 44 -24.27 -14.59 13.02
CA GLU A 44 -23.65 -15.78 13.64
C GLU A 44 -22.62 -16.55 12.80
N LEU A 45 -22.15 -16.08 11.63
CA LEU A 45 -21.04 -16.75 10.93
C LEU A 45 -20.03 -15.72 10.40
N LYS A 46 -18.99 -15.49 11.20
CA LYS A 46 -17.79 -14.75 10.79
C LYS A 46 -17.04 -15.56 9.73
N TYR A 47 -17.09 -15.14 8.48
CA TYR A 47 -16.03 -15.45 7.53
C TYR A 47 -14.97 -14.35 7.64
N SER A 48 -13.99 -14.56 8.50
CA SER A 48 -12.69 -13.91 8.34
C SER A 48 -11.99 -14.59 7.16
N LEU A 49 -11.86 -13.91 6.03
CA LEU A 49 -10.91 -14.33 4.99
C LEU A 49 -9.51 -14.16 5.58
N HIS A 50 -8.98 -15.24 6.15
CA HIS A 50 -7.56 -15.36 6.41
C HIS A 50 -6.83 -15.23 5.07
N ILE A 51 -5.93 -14.25 4.97
CA ILE A 51 -4.92 -14.25 3.92
C ILE A 51 -3.93 -15.32 4.35
N ASN A 52 -4.10 -16.53 3.83
CA ASN A 52 -3.11 -17.59 4.02
C ASN A 52 -1.84 -17.24 3.25
N GLU A 53 -0.73 -17.57 3.89
CA GLU A 53 0.65 -17.23 3.60
C GLU A 53 1.15 -17.68 2.21
N GLU A 54 2.08 -16.86 1.69
CA GLU A 54 3.22 -17.22 0.85
C GLU A 54 3.00 -18.21 -0.31
N THR A 55 2.73 -17.65 -1.48
CA THR A 55 3.41 -18.10 -2.70
C THR A 55 4.06 -16.87 -3.34
N TYR A 56 5.39 -16.81 -3.33
CA TYR A 56 6.17 -15.88 -4.13
C TYR A 56 5.94 -16.21 -5.60
N VAL A 57 4.87 -15.65 -6.18
CA VAL A 57 4.79 -15.52 -7.63
C VAL A 57 5.65 -14.31 -7.96
N THR A 58 6.89 -14.57 -8.39
CA THR A 58 7.68 -13.59 -9.14
C THR A 58 6.74 -12.88 -10.11
N PRO A 59 6.60 -11.54 -10.05
CA PRO A 59 5.85 -10.87 -11.09
C PRO A 59 6.55 -11.22 -12.40
N PRO A 60 5.84 -11.74 -13.42
CA PRO A 60 6.44 -11.87 -14.73
C PRO A 60 6.98 -10.49 -15.05
N HIS A 61 8.27 -10.42 -15.35
CA HIS A 61 8.95 -9.25 -15.86
C HIS A 61 8.09 -8.76 -17.04
N SER A 62 7.20 -7.82 -16.79
CA SER A 62 6.46 -7.17 -17.85
C SER A 62 7.50 -6.32 -18.54
N GLN A 63 8.06 -6.87 -19.61
CA GLN A 63 8.49 -6.04 -20.71
C GLN A 63 7.26 -5.23 -21.08
N ILE A 64 7.21 -3.99 -20.59
CA ILE A 64 6.29 -2.99 -21.12
C ILE A 64 6.81 -2.75 -22.53
N SER A 65 6.37 -3.57 -23.47
CA SER A 65 6.25 -3.11 -24.84
C SER A 65 5.30 -1.94 -24.79
N GLU A 66 5.77 -0.78 -25.26
CA GLU A 66 5.02 0.44 -25.43
C GLU A 66 3.85 0.21 -26.40
N ASP A 67 2.82 -0.52 -25.98
CA ASP A 67 1.59 -0.59 -26.76
C ASP A 67 0.67 0.52 -26.30
N GLN A 68 0.80 1.64 -26.99
CA GLN A 68 0.08 2.88 -26.81
C GLN A 68 -1.39 2.76 -27.27
N ASN A 69 -2.15 1.73 -26.90
CA ASN A 69 -3.58 1.62 -27.27
C ASN A 69 -4.30 0.66 -26.30
N ALA A 70 -5.29 1.00 -25.49
CA ALA A 70 -6.11 2.18 -25.36
C ALA A 70 -6.51 2.33 -23.88
N LEU A 71 -6.06 3.41 -23.25
CA LEU A 71 -6.68 3.88 -22.01
C LEU A 71 -8.10 4.41 -22.34
N PRO A 72 -9.12 4.13 -21.51
CA PRO A 72 -10.47 4.65 -21.76
C PRO A 72 -10.42 6.17 -21.89
N GLN A 73 -11.13 6.75 -22.86
CA GLN A 73 -11.05 8.17 -23.25
C GLN A 73 -11.19 9.16 -22.07
N ILE A 74 -11.92 8.77 -21.01
CA ILE A 74 -12.07 9.53 -19.75
C ILE A 74 -10.72 9.77 -19.05
N VAL A 75 -9.76 8.85 -19.19
CA VAL A 75 -8.40 8.97 -18.64
C VAL A 75 -7.49 9.84 -19.52
N ILE A 76 -7.93 10.19 -20.73
CA ILE A 76 -7.20 11.06 -21.66
C ILE A 76 -7.68 12.52 -21.52
N GLU A 77 -8.99 12.76 -21.41
CA GLU A 77 -9.56 14.11 -21.33
C GLU A 77 -9.11 14.89 -20.08
N ASN A 78 -8.97 14.23 -18.93
CA ASN A 78 -8.66 14.92 -17.68
C ASN A 78 -7.17 14.82 -17.29
N ARG A 79 -6.28 14.48 -18.23
CA ARG A 79 -4.84 14.36 -17.94
C ARG A 79 -4.21 15.66 -17.47
N CYS A 80 -4.66 16.80 -18.01
CA CYS A 80 -4.17 18.11 -17.62
C CYS A 80 -4.59 18.43 -16.18
N GLU A 81 -5.87 18.27 -15.86
CA GLU A 81 -6.41 18.53 -14.52
C GLU A 81 -5.75 17.63 -13.46
N LEU A 82 -5.55 16.34 -13.77
CA LEU A 82 -4.87 15.43 -12.85
C LEU A 82 -3.40 15.79 -12.66
N ARG A 83 -2.68 16.18 -13.73
CA ARG A 83 -1.30 16.65 -13.61
C ARG A 83 -1.21 17.92 -12.78
N GLU A 84 -2.17 18.82 -12.93
CA GLU A 84 -2.25 20.04 -12.12
C GLU A 84 -2.47 19.70 -10.66
N ILE A 85 -3.38 18.77 -10.33
CA ILE A 85 -3.62 18.33 -8.95
C ILE A 85 -2.37 17.65 -8.35
N PHE A 86 -1.74 16.71 -9.07
CA PHE A 86 -0.53 16.04 -8.60
C PHE A 86 0.62 17.02 -8.41
N SER A 87 0.77 18.00 -9.29
CA SER A 87 1.77 19.07 -9.16
C SER A 87 1.46 20.00 -7.99
N HIS A 88 0.20 20.40 -7.83
CA HIS A 88 -0.22 21.33 -6.78
C HIS A 88 -0.14 20.73 -5.38
N TYR A 89 -0.41 19.43 -5.26
CA TYR A 89 -0.40 18.69 -4.00
C TYR A 89 0.74 17.65 -3.94
N ASP A 90 1.86 17.92 -4.61
CA ASP A 90 2.99 17.01 -4.74
C ASP A 90 3.53 16.52 -3.38
N SER A 91 3.44 17.33 -2.33
CA SER A 91 3.85 16.97 -0.96
C SER A 91 2.86 16.06 -0.21
N LEU A 92 1.63 15.88 -0.71
CA LEU A 92 0.63 15.00 -0.09
C LEU A 92 0.76 13.55 -0.56
N PHE A 93 1.42 13.35 -1.70
CA PHE A 93 1.60 12.05 -2.30
C PHE A 93 3.00 11.54 -2.06
N PHE A 94 3.07 10.23 -1.86
CA PHE A 94 4.31 9.50 -1.71
C PHE A 94 4.96 9.26 -3.08
N LYS A 95 6.22 9.65 -3.24
CA LYS A 95 6.94 9.48 -4.52
C LYS A 95 7.67 8.15 -4.62
N ASP A 96 8.27 7.72 -3.52
CA ASP A 96 9.01 6.47 -3.43
C ASP A 96 8.85 5.87 -2.04
N LYS A 97 9.21 4.58 -1.87
CA LYS A 97 9.06 3.82 -0.62
C LYS A 97 9.72 4.43 0.64
N TYR A 98 10.57 5.44 0.49
CA TYR A 98 11.32 6.08 1.58
C TYR A 98 10.92 7.55 1.81
N ASP A 99 10.04 8.10 0.97
CA ASP A 99 9.45 9.43 1.07
C ASP A 99 8.42 9.50 2.21
N VAL A 100 8.85 9.21 3.43
CA VAL A 100 7.95 9.21 4.58
C VAL A 100 7.70 10.65 5.05
N GLY A 101 6.42 10.99 5.24
CA GLY A 101 6.05 12.28 5.79
C GLY A 101 6.59 12.47 7.21
N GLN A 102 7.03 13.68 7.54
CA GLN A 102 7.55 14.04 8.85
C GLN A 102 6.61 15.01 9.57
N LEU A 103 6.30 14.72 10.85
CA LEU A 103 5.55 15.62 11.71
C LEU A 103 6.54 16.58 12.42
N ARG A 104 6.28 17.89 12.36
CA ARG A 104 7.12 18.94 12.98
C ARG A 104 6.84 19.16 14.48
N VAL A 105 6.31 18.14 15.16
CA VAL A 105 6.01 18.23 16.60
C VAL A 105 7.23 17.88 17.45
N GLU A 106 7.13 18.18 18.74
CA GLU A 106 8.10 17.80 19.77
C GLU A 106 8.40 16.28 19.72
N PRO A 107 9.65 15.84 19.97
CA PRO A 107 9.98 14.42 19.96
C PRO A 107 9.12 13.60 20.93
N GLN A 108 8.59 12.48 20.47
CA GLN A 108 7.80 11.60 21.32
C GLN A 108 8.67 10.93 22.39
N ARG A 109 8.33 11.12 23.67
CA ARG A 109 8.98 10.42 24.80
C ARG A 109 8.23 9.14 25.14
N ILE A 110 8.97 8.03 25.25
CA ILE A 110 8.46 6.74 25.73
C ILE A 110 8.75 6.64 27.24
N ILE A 111 7.72 6.44 28.05
CA ILE A 111 7.85 6.26 29.51
C ILE A 111 7.99 4.76 29.81
N LEU A 112 9.07 4.38 30.48
CA LEU A 112 9.36 2.99 30.82
C LEU A 112 8.74 2.60 32.17
N LYS A 113 8.44 1.31 32.32
CA LYS A 113 8.02 0.72 33.61
C LYS A 113 9.21 0.33 34.49
N SER A 114 10.38 0.14 33.89
CA SER A 114 11.63 -0.29 34.52
C SER A 114 12.81 0.24 33.73
N ASP A 115 13.89 0.56 34.42
CA ASP A 115 15.13 1.08 33.85
C ASP A 115 16.12 -0.03 33.43
N LEU A 116 15.73 -1.30 33.57
CA LEU A 116 16.55 -2.44 33.14
C LEU A 116 16.55 -2.56 31.61
N SER A 117 17.73 -2.55 31.00
CA SER A 117 17.90 -2.76 29.56
C SER A 117 17.76 -4.22 29.17
N VAL A 118 17.16 -4.48 28.01
CA VAL A 118 17.07 -5.82 27.41
C VAL A 118 18.07 -5.92 26.26
N HIS A 119 18.93 -6.94 26.29
CA HIS A 119 19.94 -7.16 25.25
C HIS A 119 19.85 -8.59 24.70
N LEU A 120 19.05 -8.76 23.65
CA LEU A 120 18.91 -10.02 22.93
C LEU A 120 19.93 -10.12 21.80
N ARG A 121 20.35 -11.37 21.50
CA ARG A 121 21.24 -11.63 20.37
C ARG A 121 20.44 -11.57 19.06
N PRO A 122 21.00 -11.03 17.97
CA PRO A 122 20.39 -11.14 16.65
C PRO A 122 20.14 -12.59 16.26
N TYR A 123 19.04 -12.85 15.55
CA TYR A 123 18.75 -14.17 15.01
C TYR A 123 19.70 -14.50 13.86
N ARG A 124 19.88 -15.79 13.60
CA ARG A 124 20.67 -16.26 12.46
C ARG A 124 19.85 -16.11 11.18
N THR A 125 20.41 -15.45 10.18
CA THR A 125 19.84 -15.30 8.84
C THR A 125 20.56 -16.17 7.82
N SER A 126 19.86 -16.56 6.75
CA SER A 126 20.53 -17.18 5.60
C SER A 126 21.34 -16.11 4.83
N PRO A 127 22.35 -16.50 4.03
CA PRO A 127 23.16 -15.54 3.26
C PRO A 127 22.33 -14.67 2.30
N ILE A 128 21.25 -15.23 1.75
CA ILE A 128 20.35 -14.51 0.84
C ILE A 128 19.56 -13.43 1.61
N GLN A 129 19.01 -13.81 2.77
CA GLN A 129 18.28 -12.87 3.63
C GLN A 129 19.20 -11.77 4.16
N GLU A 130 20.41 -12.12 4.60
CA GLU A 130 21.37 -11.13 5.11
C GLU A 130 21.71 -10.08 4.05
N LYS A 131 21.86 -10.49 2.77
CA LYS A 131 22.10 -9.56 1.67
C LYS A 131 20.92 -8.61 1.44
N GLU A 132 19.70 -9.13 1.47
CA GLU A 132 18.49 -8.30 1.30
C GLU A 132 18.31 -7.32 2.47
N ILE A 133 18.46 -7.81 3.71
CA ILE A 133 18.40 -6.98 4.92
C ILE A 133 19.42 -5.85 4.84
N LYS A 134 20.68 -6.14 4.48
CA LYS A 134 21.71 -5.11 4.31
C LYS A 134 21.32 -4.07 3.27
N GLY A 135 20.80 -4.50 2.11
CA GLY A 135 20.36 -3.59 1.05
C GLY A 135 19.18 -2.70 1.45
N GLN A 136 18.28 -3.18 2.31
CA GLN A 136 17.18 -2.37 2.85
C GLN A 136 17.67 -1.39 3.92
N VAL A 137 18.53 -1.85 4.84
CA VAL A 137 19.13 -1.02 5.90
C VAL A 137 19.91 0.14 5.30
N GLU A 138 20.71 -0.10 4.26
CA GLU A 138 21.49 0.95 3.59
C GLU A 138 20.60 2.04 2.98
N LYS A 139 19.49 1.66 2.34
CA LYS A 139 18.52 2.62 1.79
C LYS A 139 17.85 3.44 2.89
N LEU A 140 17.52 2.83 4.03
CA LEU A 140 16.95 3.54 5.18
C LEU A 140 17.96 4.51 5.81
N LEU A 141 19.24 4.13 5.88
CA LEU A 141 20.33 5.00 6.34
C LEU A 141 20.50 6.20 5.39
N GLN A 142 20.52 5.96 4.07
CA GLN A 142 20.63 7.01 3.06
C GLN A 142 19.44 7.98 3.11
N ALA A 143 18.23 7.47 3.36
CA ALA A 143 17.02 8.28 3.53
C ALA A 143 16.94 8.98 4.91
N GLY A 144 17.87 8.71 5.83
CA GLY A 144 17.90 9.32 7.16
C GLY A 144 16.78 8.86 8.11
N LEU A 145 16.12 7.73 7.80
CA LEU A 145 15.01 7.19 8.61
C LEU A 145 15.50 6.39 9.82
N ILE A 146 16.71 5.87 9.74
CA ILE A 146 17.40 5.20 10.84
C ILE A 146 18.80 5.78 11.01
N LYS A 147 19.42 5.53 12.17
CA LYS A 147 20.79 5.94 12.46
C LYS A 147 21.49 4.90 13.32
N GLU A 148 22.81 4.86 13.23
CA GLU A 148 23.63 4.06 14.13
C GLU A 148 23.52 4.57 15.57
N SER A 149 23.57 3.65 16.53
CA SER A 149 23.54 3.97 17.95
C SER A 149 24.26 2.91 18.77
N ASN A 150 24.81 3.31 19.92
CA ASN A 150 25.45 2.42 20.90
C ASN A 150 24.51 2.14 22.08
N SER A 151 23.29 1.72 21.78
CA SER A 151 22.25 1.50 22.79
C SER A 151 22.52 0.24 23.62
N PRO A 152 22.26 0.24 24.94
CA PRO A 152 22.23 -0.99 25.74
C PRO A 152 21.01 -1.87 25.43
N TYR A 153 20.03 -1.35 24.67
CA TYR A 153 18.86 -2.09 24.23
C TYR A 153 19.12 -2.76 22.88
N SER A 154 18.87 -4.08 22.80
CA SER A 154 18.91 -4.87 21.57
C SER A 154 17.73 -5.84 21.55
N ALA A 155 16.96 -5.82 20.46
CA ALA A 155 15.86 -6.73 20.21
C ALA A 155 16.25 -7.79 19.17
N GLN A 156 15.53 -8.92 19.17
CA GLN A 156 15.67 -9.97 18.17
C GLN A 156 14.63 -9.80 17.08
#